data_AF-A0A8X7QAP6-F1
#
_entry.id   AF-A0A8X7QAP6-F1
#
_cell.length_a   1.000
_cell.length_b   1.000
_cell.length_c   1.000
_cell.angle_alpha   90.00
_cell.angle_beta   90.00
_cell.angle_gamma   90.00
#
_symmetry.space_group_name_H-M   'P 1'
#
loop_
_entity.id
_entity.type
_entity.pdbx_description
1 polymer ?
#
loop_
_entity_poly.entity_id
_entity_poly.type
_entity_poly.pdbx_seq_one_letter_code
_entity_poly.pdbx_strand_id
1 'polypeptide(L)'
;MDEVSEITAAHFEESMKYAHRSVSDAYIRKYQAFAQTLQQSRGFVSEFRFETYIGSGATTGVADSFSMSAASAADDDDLYK
;
A
#
# COMPACT_ATOMS: atom_id res chain seq x y z
N MET A 1 34.51 -26.58 35.27
CA MET A 1 33.57 -26.63 34.14
C MET A 1 32.97 -25.25 34.05
N ASP A 2 33.23 -24.56 32.95
CA ASP A 2 32.77 -23.19 32.74
C ASP A 2 31.24 -23.21 32.60
N GLU A 3 30.55 -22.53 33.52
CA GLU A 3 29.09 -22.54 33.61
C GLU A 3 28.55 -21.65 32.48
N VAL A 4 27.94 -22.27 31.47
CA VAL A 4 27.41 -21.55 30.31
C VAL A 4 26.32 -20.61 30.79
N SER A 5 26.52 -19.31 30.61
CA SER A 5 25.52 -18.31 30.96
C SER A 5 24.30 -18.43 30.05
N GLU A 6 23.13 -18.64 30.66
CA GLU A 6 21.86 -18.80 29.96
C GLU A 6 21.12 -17.46 29.82
N ILE A 7 20.42 -17.29 28.69
CA ILE A 7 19.54 -16.14 28.48
C ILE A 7 18.21 -16.42 29.20
N THR A 8 18.08 -15.86 30.40
CA THR A 8 16.85 -15.94 31.21
C THR A 8 15.80 -14.89 30.82
N ALA A 9 14.55 -15.06 31.26
CA ALA A 9 13.43 -14.14 31.00
C ALA A 9 13.73 -12.68 31.40
N ALA A 10 14.50 -12.46 32.48
CA ALA A 10 14.88 -11.13 32.96
C ALA A 10 15.66 -10.32 31.91
N HIS A 11 16.50 -10.98 31.09
CA HIS A 11 17.24 -10.32 30.01
C HIS A 11 16.30 -9.81 28.90
N PHE A 12 15.23 -10.56 28.60
CA PHE A 12 14.22 -10.14 27.64
C PHE A 12 13.41 -8.96 28.18
N GLU A 13 13.02 -8.99 29.46
CA GLU A 13 12.31 -7.89 30.10
C GLU A 13 13.13 -6.59 30.08
N GLU A 14 14.43 -6.66 30.35
CA GLU A 14 15.32 -5.51 30.23
C GLU A 14 15.44 -5.01 28.79
N SER A 15 15.60 -5.93 27.83
CA SER A 15 15.70 -5.60 26.41
C SER A 15 14.42 -4.94 25.87
N MET A 16 13.25 -5.40 26.30
CA MET A 16 11.95 -4.87 25.86
C MET A 16 11.69 -3.44 26.32
N LYS A 17 12.34 -2.95 27.39
CA LYS A 17 12.25 -1.54 27.82
C LYS A 17 12.77 -0.57 26.77
N TYR A 18 13.75 -0.99 25.97
CA TYR A 18 14.39 -0.18 24.95
C TYR A 18 13.93 -0.52 23.53
N ALA A 19 13.17 -1.62 23.37
CA ALA A 19 12.59 -2.01 22.10
C ALA A 19 11.47 -1.06 21.69
N HIS A 20 11.49 -0.61 20.44
CA HIS A 20 10.43 0.21 19.86
C HIS A 20 10.16 -0.19 18.41
N ARG A 21 8.97 0.17 17.93
CA ARG A 21 8.57 -0.06 16.53
C ARG A 21 9.39 0.84 15.63
N SER A 22 10.10 0.25 14.67
CA SER A 22 10.89 0.99 13.68
C SER A 22 10.03 1.73 12.65
N VAL A 23 8.77 1.32 12.48
CA VAL A 23 7.83 1.91 11.52
C VAL A 23 6.71 2.63 12.28
N SER A 24 6.48 3.90 11.96
CA SER A 24 5.40 4.69 12.53
C SER A 24 4.04 4.34 11.90
N ASP A 25 2.96 4.65 12.61
CA ASP A 25 1.59 4.39 12.12
C ASP A 25 1.25 5.18 10.85
N ALA A 26 1.89 6.34 10.64
CA ALA A 26 1.76 7.11 9.41
C ALA A 26 2.32 6.33 8.20
N TYR A 27 3.48 5.68 8.35
CA TYR A 27 4.04 4.85 7.28
C TYR A 27 3.21 3.60 7.03
N ILE A 28 2.65 2.99 8.08
CA ILE A 28 1.76 1.83 7.93
C ILE A 28 0.53 2.19 7.08
N ARG A 29 -0.13 3.33 7.37
CA ARG A 29 -1.29 3.78 6.59
C ARG A 29 -0.94 4.04 5.13
N LYS A 30 0.20 4.69 4.85
CA LYS A 30 0.67 4.94 3.47
C LYS A 30 0.85 3.64 2.70
N TYR A 31 1.51 2.64 3.28
CA TYR A 31 1.73 1.36 2.63
C TYR A 31 0.44 0.54 2.48
N GLN A 32 -0.50 0.64 3.44
CA GLN A 32 -1.81 0.00 3.33
C GLN A 32 -2.62 0.59 2.17
N ALA A 33 -2.67 1.92 2.06
CA ALA A 33 -3.37 2.61 0.96
C ALA A 33 -2.73 2.28 -0.40
N PHE A 34 -1.39 2.23 -0.47
CA PHE A 34 -0.67 1.81 -1.66
C PHE A 34 -1.01 0.37 -2.06
N ALA A 35 -1.04 -0.57 -1.12
CA ALA A 35 -1.38 -1.96 -1.39
C ALA A 35 -2.82 -2.12 -1.94
N GLN A 36 -3.77 -1.33 -1.42
CA GLN A 36 -5.16 -1.34 -1.88
C GLN A 36 -5.32 -0.78 -3.30
N THR A 37 -4.53 0.22 -3.67
CA THR A 37 -4.65 0.93 -4.96
C THR A 37 -3.61 0.49 -6.00
N LEU A 38 -2.74 -0.46 -5.66
CA LEU A 38 -1.63 -0.94 -6.50
C LEU A 38 -2.09 -1.48 -7.87
N GLN A 39 -3.26 -2.11 -7.94
CA GLN A 39 -3.82 -2.60 -9.21
C GLN A 39 -4.55 -1.51 -9.99
N GLN A 40 -5.09 -0.49 -9.31
CA GLN A 40 -5.78 0.64 -9.94
C GLN A 40 -4.78 1.61 -10.58
N SER A 41 -3.65 1.88 -9.91
CA SER A 41 -2.60 2.79 -10.38
C SER A 41 -1.82 2.25 -11.59
N ARG A 42 -1.86 0.94 -11.84
CA ARG A 42 -1.35 0.33 -13.08
C ARG A 42 -2.14 0.77 -14.32
N GLY A 43 -3.20 1.55 -14.13
CA GLY A 43 -4.14 1.94 -15.17
C GLY A 43 -4.97 0.72 -15.57
N PHE A 44 -6.20 0.95 -15.97
CA PHE A 44 -6.94 -0.04 -16.73
C PHE A 44 -6.19 -0.23 -18.06
N VAL A 45 -5.20 -1.13 -18.09
CA VAL A 45 -4.68 -1.65 -19.35
C VAL A 45 -5.82 -2.51 -19.87
N SER A 46 -6.69 -1.92 -20.69
CA SER A 46 -7.53 -2.71 -21.59
C SER A 46 -6.56 -3.66 -22.28
N GLU A 47 -6.70 -4.95 -22.02
CA GLU A 47 -5.80 -6.03 -22.44
C GLU A 47 -4.99 -5.65 -23.68
N PHE A 48 -3.69 -5.42 -23.48
CA PHE A 48 -2.78 -5.28 -24.61
C PHE A 48 -2.79 -6.62 -25.36
N ARG A 49 -3.60 -6.68 -26.41
CA ARG A 49 -3.59 -7.76 -27.39
C ARG A 49 -3.00 -7.18 -28.66
N PHE A 50 -2.00 -7.84 -29.20
CA PHE A 50 -1.55 -7.55 -30.55
C PHE A 50 -2.73 -7.73 -31.49
N GLU A 51 -3.04 -6.68 -32.26
CA GLU A 51 -4.12 -6.66 -33.23
C GLU A 51 -4.03 -7.92 -34.11
N THR A 52 -4.89 -8.91 -33.84
CA THR A 52 -5.13 -9.98 -34.80
C THR A 52 -6.10 -9.37 -35.79
N TYR A 53 -5.56 -8.98 -36.93
CA TYR A 53 -6.28 -8.48 -38.10
C TYR A 53 -7.50 -9.35 -38.43
N ILE A 54 -8.69 -9.01 -37.92
CA ILE A 54 -9.96 -9.47 -38.45
C ILE A 54 -10.93 -8.29 -38.32
N GLY A 55 -11.36 -7.77 -39.47
CA GLY A 55 -11.93 -6.44 -39.60
C GLY A 55 -13.32 -6.19 -39.01
N SER A 56 -13.64 -4.88 -39.00
CA SER A 56 -14.95 -4.25 -39.01
C SER A 56 -15.83 -4.29 -37.74
N GLY A 57 -16.09 -3.10 -37.17
CA GLY A 57 -17.43 -2.76 -36.66
C GLY A 57 -17.58 -2.33 -35.18
N ALA A 58 -17.69 -1.01 -34.98
CA ALA A 58 -18.63 -0.30 -34.09
C ALA A 58 -18.62 -0.49 -32.54
N THR A 59 -18.07 0.55 -31.88
CA THR A 59 -18.65 1.37 -30.78
C THR A 59 -19.59 0.73 -29.73
N THR A 60 -19.17 0.72 -28.46
CA THR A 60 -20.06 0.81 -27.28
C THR A 60 -19.29 1.46 -26.11
N GLY A 61 -19.91 2.44 -25.46
CA GLY A 61 -19.28 3.36 -24.51
C GLY A 61 -19.16 2.88 -23.08
N VAL A 62 -18.75 3.78 -22.17
CA VAL A 62 -19.01 3.74 -20.73
C VAL A 62 -18.74 5.13 -20.13
N ALA A 63 -19.56 5.48 -19.15
CA ALA A 63 -19.71 6.79 -18.53
C ALA A 63 -18.48 7.30 -17.76
N ASP A 64 -18.41 8.63 -17.69
CA ASP A 64 -17.42 9.43 -16.98
C ASP A 64 -17.30 9.04 -15.50
N SER A 65 -16.18 8.41 -15.16
CA SER A 65 -15.83 7.97 -13.80
C SER A 65 -15.01 9.03 -13.04
N PHE A 66 -14.84 10.23 -13.62
CA PHE A 66 -13.92 11.25 -13.10
C PHE A 66 -14.50 12.11 -11.97
N SER A 67 -15.81 12.05 -11.72
CA SER A 67 -16.47 12.96 -10.78
C SER A 67 -16.43 12.53 -9.29
N MET A 68 -15.89 11.36 -8.94
CA MET A 68 -15.86 10.86 -7.55
C MET A 68 -14.54 11.12 -6.80
N SER A 69 -13.47 11.53 -7.50
CA SER A 69 -12.12 11.68 -6.91
C SER A 69 -11.89 13.03 -6.19
N ALA A 70 -12.86 13.94 -6.20
CA ALA A 70 -12.71 15.28 -5.63
C ALA A 70 -13.02 15.37 -4.12
N ALA A 71 -13.50 14.31 -3.49
CA ALA A 71 -13.95 14.33 -2.09
C ALA A 71 -12.87 13.93 -1.05
N SER A 72 -11.69 13.45 -1.46
CA SER A 72 -10.63 13.00 -0.53
C SER A 72 -9.44 13.95 -0.39
N ALA A 73 -9.38 15.04 -1.16
CA ALA A 73 -8.22 15.94 -1.15
C ALA A 73 -8.13 16.87 0.08
N ALA A 74 -9.17 16.95 0.91
CA ALA A 74 -9.22 17.87 2.06
C ALA A 74 -8.57 17.31 3.34
N ASP A 75 -8.32 16.00 3.45
CA ASP A 75 -7.69 15.36 4.61
C ASP A 75 -6.16 15.15 4.43
N ASP A 76 -5.67 15.32 3.19
CA ASP A 76 -4.25 15.13 2.83
C ASP A 76 -3.35 16.31 3.25
N ASP A 77 -3.90 17.51 3.49
CA ASP A 77 -3.15 18.74 3.84
C ASP A 77 -2.65 18.77 5.30
N ASP A 78 -3.32 18.04 6.20
CA ASP A 78 -2.92 17.90 7.61
C ASP A 78 -1.81 16.85 7.79
N LEU A 79 -1.53 16.07 6.75
CA LEU A 79 -0.55 14.98 6.75
C LEU A 79 0.90 15.46 6.55
N TYR A 80 1.08 16.72 6.16
CA TYR A 80 2.38 17.38 5.95
C TYR A 80 2.52 18.64 6.83
N LYS A 81 2.27 18.48 8.13
CA LYS A 81 2.61 19.48 9.14
C LYS A 81 3.75 18.99 10.03
#